data_AF-A0A1I0A442-F1
#
_entry.id   AF-A0A1I0A442-F1
#
_cell.length_a   1.000
_cell.length_b   1.000
_cell.length_c   1.000
_cell.angle_alpha   90.00
_cell.angle_beta   90.00
_cell.angle_gamma   90.00
#
_symmetry.space_group_name_H-M   'P 1'
#
loop_
_entity.id
_entity.type
_entity.pdbx_description
1 polymer ?
#
loop_
_entity_poly.entity_id
_entity_poly.type
_entity_poly.pdbx_seq_one_letter_code
_entity_poly.pdbx_strand_id
1 'polypeptide(L)'
;MVDREKEFRNAFYFLKRQSKSPLTPSYTRGYSRGLADRKPAKKCYDYILSLGENPISFEEKVNLLDSFLERADHEQEEGFMGTSFYRNLQSYIRRSKNNIDKGEPVQTRRR
;
A
#
# COMPACT_ATOMS: atom_id res chain seq x y z
N MET A 1 -1.95 -13.62 -21.82
CA MET A 1 -1.63 -12.25 -21.36
C MET A 1 -2.61 -11.91 -20.25
N VAL A 2 -2.14 -11.41 -19.10
CA VAL A 2 -3.04 -10.98 -18.02
C VAL A 2 -3.73 -9.66 -18.38
N ASP A 3 -4.94 -9.48 -17.87
CA ASP A 3 -5.66 -8.21 -17.95
C ASP A 3 -4.98 -7.21 -17.01
N ARG A 4 -4.26 -6.25 -17.58
CA ARG A 4 -3.48 -5.25 -16.83
C ARG A 4 -4.34 -4.47 -15.85
N GLU A 5 -5.49 -3.97 -16.30
CA GLU A 5 -6.36 -3.13 -15.47
C GLU A 5 -6.95 -3.92 -14.31
N LYS A 6 -7.33 -5.19 -14.56
CA LYS A 6 -7.75 -6.11 -13.50
C LYS A 6 -6.64 -6.36 -12.49
N GLU A 7 -5.40 -6.53 -12.93
CA GLU A 7 -4.27 -6.77 -12.03
C GLU A 7 -3.87 -5.53 -11.23
N PHE A 8 -3.91 -4.33 -11.81
CA PHE A 8 -3.76 -3.08 -11.06
C PHE A 8 -4.87 -2.88 -10.03
N ARG A 9 -6.11 -3.23 -10.38
CA ARG A 9 -7.23 -3.25 -9.42
C ARG A 9 -6.97 -4.20 -8.25
N ASN A 10 -6.46 -5.40 -8.52
CA ASN A 10 -6.09 -6.37 -7.51
C ASN A 10 -4.99 -5.82 -6.57
N ALA A 11 -3.96 -5.19 -7.14
CA ALA A 11 -2.90 -4.53 -6.38
C ALA A 11 -3.44 -3.42 -5.48
N PHE A 12 -4.32 -2.56 -6.02
CA PHE A 12 -4.93 -1.47 -5.29
C PHE A 12 -5.76 -1.95 -4.08
N TYR A 13 -6.63 -2.94 -4.27
CA TYR A 13 -7.43 -3.48 -3.16
C TYR A 13 -6.59 -4.25 -2.14
N PHE A 14 -5.50 -4.89 -2.56
CA PHE A 14 -4.54 -5.48 -1.63
C PHE A 14 -3.90 -4.42 -0.73
N LEU A 15 -3.43 -3.31 -1.31
CA LEU A 15 -2.86 -2.19 -0.58
C LEU A 15 -3.86 -1.55 0.38
N LYS A 16 -5.12 -1.41 -0.03
CA LYS A 16 -6.23 -0.97 0.85
C LYS A 16 -6.35 -1.88 2.08
N ARG A 17 -6.34 -3.20 1.88
CA ARG A 17 -6.46 -4.18 2.97
C ARG A 17 -5.24 -4.15 3.89
N GLN A 18 -4.03 -4.09 3.33
CA GLN A 18 -2.79 -3.97 4.10
C GLN A 18 -2.79 -2.70 4.95
N SER A 19 -3.20 -1.57 4.38
CA SER A 19 -3.27 -0.28 5.08
C SER A 19 -4.34 -0.26 6.16
N LYS A 20 -5.43 -1.03 6.01
CA LYS A 20 -6.47 -1.16 7.05
C LYS A 20 -6.03 -2.04 8.22
N SER A 21 -5.15 -3.02 7.99
CA SER A 21 -4.79 -4.03 9.00
C SER A 21 -4.23 -3.42 10.30
N PRO A 22 -3.32 -2.43 10.28
CA PRO A 22 -2.82 -1.82 11.51
C PRO A 22 -3.84 -0.98 12.29
N LEU A 23 -5.00 -0.71 11.71
CA LEU A 23 -6.07 0.06 12.36
C LEU A 23 -6.98 -0.82 13.22
N THR A 24 -6.88 -2.15 13.12
CA THR A 24 -7.73 -3.06 13.90
C THR A 24 -7.17 -3.25 15.32
N PRO A 25 -8.03 -3.35 16.35
CA PRO A 25 -7.58 -3.59 17.73
C PRO A 25 -6.77 -4.88 17.89
N SER A 26 -7.00 -5.87 17.04
CA SER A 26 -6.28 -7.15 17.02
C SER A 26 -4.81 -7.02 16.58
N TYR A 27 -4.46 -6.00 15.79
CA TYR A 27 -3.11 -5.84 15.26
C TYR A 27 -2.11 -5.37 16.31
N THR A 28 -2.58 -4.62 17.31
CA THR A 28 -1.75 -4.06 18.39
C THR A 28 -1.73 -4.93 19.65
N ARG A 29 -2.46 -6.05 19.69
CA ARG A 29 -2.45 -6.96 20.85
C ARG A 29 -1.09 -7.65 20.95
N GLY A 30 -0.28 -7.22 21.94
CA GLY A 30 1.00 -7.86 22.28
C GLY A 30 2.22 -7.33 21.54
N TYR A 31 2.11 -6.25 20.73
CA TYR A 31 3.23 -5.70 19.97
C TYR A 31 3.26 -4.17 20.04
N SER A 32 4.27 -3.61 20.71
CA SER A 32 4.53 -2.16 20.78
C SER A 32 4.77 -1.55 19.38
N ARG A 33 5.34 -2.31 18.44
CA ARG A 33 5.50 -1.89 17.03
C ARG A 33 4.18 -1.64 16.31
N GLY A 34 3.10 -2.32 16.68
CA GLY A 34 1.79 -2.13 16.06
C GLY A 34 1.21 -0.73 16.30
N LEU A 35 1.60 -0.07 17.40
CA LEU A 35 1.22 1.32 17.66
C LEU A 35 1.94 2.29 16.74
N ALA A 36 3.20 2.02 16.40
CA ALA A 36 3.98 2.85 15.49
C ALA A 36 3.45 2.79 14.05
N ASP A 37 2.90 1.65 13.63
CA ASP A 37 2.29 1.48 12.29
C ASP A 37 0.93 2.15 12.14
N ARG A 38 0.23 2.45 13.25
CA ARG A 38 -1.16 2.90 13.20
C ARG A 38 -1.32 4.27 12.52
N LYS A 39 -0.42 5.22 12.83
CA LYS A 39 -0.43 6.56 12.23
C LYS A 39 -0.11 6.53 10.73
N PRO A 40 0.99 5.91 10.26
CA PRO A 40 1.27 5.81 8.83
C PRO A 40 0.23 4.99 8.07
N ALA A 41 -0.30 3.93 8.68
CA ALA A 41 -1.39 3.14 8.11
C ALA A 41 -2.67 3.95 7.92
N LYS A 42 -3.04 4.80 8.89
CA LYS A 42 -4.21 5.68 8.77
C LYS A 42 -4.04 6.66 7.62
N LYS A 43 -2.91 7.38 7.57
CA LYS A 43 -2.59 8.30 6.46
C LYS A 43 -2.71 7.62 5.09
N CYS A 44 -2.12 6.43 4.96
CA CYS A 44 -2.17 5.67 3.71
C CYS A 44 -3.57 5.19 3.37
N TYR A 45 -4.32 4.67 4.35
CA TYR A 45 -5.69 4.19 4.14
C TYR A 45 -6.62 5.32 3.69
N ASP A 46 -6.54 6.49 4.32
CA ASP A 46 -7.35 7.65 3.96
C ASP A 46 -7.02 8.13 2.53
N TYR A 47 -5.75 8.17 2.13
CA TYR A 47 -5.35 8.49 0.76
C TYR A 47 -5.88 7.46 -0.25
N ILE A 48 -5.80 6.16 0.06
CA ILE A 48 -6.35 5.09 -0.78
C ILE A 48 -7.87 5.24 -0.94
N LEU A 49 -8.59 5.67 0.10
CA LEU A 49 -10.03 5.94 -0.03
C LEU A 49 -10.30 7.10 -0.98
N SER A 50 -9.56 8.21 -0.89
CA SER A 50 -9.71 9.33 -1.83
C SER A 50 -9.42 8.95 -3.28
N LEU A 51 -8.46 8.06 -3.53
CA LEU A 51 -8.19 7.52 -4.87
C LEU A 51 -9.30 6.58 -5.34
N GLY A 52 -9.98 5.89 -4.43
CA GLY A 52 -11.08 4.97 -4.74
C GLY A 52 -12.24 5.66 -5.45
N GLU A 53 -12.56 6.89 -5.04
CA GLU A 53 -13.66 7.70 -5.58
C GLU A 53 -13.29 8.41 -6.90
N ASN A 54 -11.99 8.52 -7.21
CA ASN A 54 -11.50 9.21 -8.39
C ASN A 54 -11.75 8.36 -9.67
N PRO A 55 -12.35 8.90 -10.76
CA PRO A 55 -12.68 8.15 -11.98
C PRO A 55 -11.49 7.83 -12.91
N ILE A 56 -10.25 7.87 -12.42
CA ILE A 56 -9.04 7.48 -13.15
C ILE A 56 -8.82 5.95 -13.16
N SER A 57 -7.92 5.48 -14.01
CA SER A 57 -7.52 4.07 -14.11
C SER A 57 -6.90 3.54 -12.82
N PHE A 58 -6.96 2.23 -12.58
CA PHE A 58 -6.30 1.62 -11.43
C PHE A 58 -4.76 1.70 -11.52
N GLU A 59 -4.21 1.66 -12.73
CA GLU A 59 -2.77 1.90 -12.96
C GLU A 59 -2.34 3.28 -12.44
N GLU A 60 -3.11 4.31 -12.80
CA GLU A 60 -2.84 5.68 -12.38
C GLU A 60 -3.06 5.89 -10.88
N LYS A 61 -4.06 5.24 -10.27
CA LYS A 61 -4.21 5.18 -8.80
C LYS A 61 -3.00 4.56 -8.11
N VAL A 62 -2.48 3.46 -8.64
CA VAL A 62 -1.29 2.79 -8.08
C VAL A 62 -0.05 3.66 -8.24
N ASN A 63 0.10 4.39 -9.34
CA ASN A 63 1.21 5.34 -9.55
C ASN A 63 1.14 6.52 -8.59
N LEU A 64 -0.03 7.13 -8.41
CA LEU A 64 -0.24 8.20 -7.44
C LEU A 64 0.04 7.73 -6.00
N LEU A 65 -0.38 6.51 -5.68
CA LEU A 65 -0.08 5.88 -4.39
C LEU A 65 1.41 5.66 -4.19
N ASP A 66 2.14 5.19 -5.20
CA ASP A 66 3.60 5.02 -5.15
C ASP A 66 4.33 6.33 -4.82
N SER A 67 3.98 7.41 -5.54
CA SER A 67 4.54 8.75 -5.31
C SER A 67 4.11 9.37 -3.98
N PHE A 68 2.93 9.03 -3.47
CA PHE A 68 2.51 9.44 -2.12
C PHE A 68 3.35 8.73 -1.05
N LEU A 69 3.56 7.42 -1.19
CA LEU A 69 4.35 6.62 -0.25
C LEU A 69 5.80 7.08 -0.19
N GLU A 70 6.37 7.45 -1.34
CA GLU A 70 7.73 8.00 -1.42
C GLU A 70 7.86 9.31 -0.66
N ARG A 71 6.95 10.26 -0.91
CA ARG A 71 6.90 11.53 -0.17
C ARG A 71 6.70 11.30 1.33
N ALA A 72 5.78 10.41 1.70
CA ALA A 72 5.49 10.11 3.09
C ALA A 72 6.66 9.42 3.83
N ASP A 73 7.48 8.60 3.14
CA ASP A 73 8.70 8.00 3.70
C ASP A 73 9.77 9.06 3.94
N HIS A 74 9.99 9.97 3.00
CA HIS A 74 10.93 11.08 3.15
C HIS A 74 10.52 12.05 4.28
N GLU A 75 9.24 12.39 4.38
CA GLU A 75 8.72 13.24 5.47
C GLU A 75 8.83 12.58 6.86
N GLN A 76 9.02 11.26 6.92
CA GLN A 76 9.12 10.52 8.18
C GLN A 76 10.53 10.57 8.81
N GLU A 77 11.55 11.05 8.07
CA GLU A 77 12.96 11.03 8.52
C GLU A 77 13.29 11.94 9.72
N GLU A 78 12.40 12.85 10.15
CA GLU A 78 12.69 13.80 11.25
C GLU A 78 12.21 13.38 12.67
N GLY A 79 12.36 12.11 13.07
CA GLY A 79 12.38 11.78 14.50
C GLY A 79 11.36 10.77 15.02
N PHE A 80 10.83 9.89 14.17
CA PHE A 80 10.20 8.66 14.63
C PHE A 80 11.12 7.47 14.30
N MET A 81 11.34 6.54 15.25
CA MET A 81 11.89 5.22 14.90
C MET A 81 10.92 4.57 13.90
N GLY A 82 11.28 4.71 12.61
CA GLY A 82 10.39 4.48 11.50
C GLY A 82 9.94 3.03 11.43
N THR A 83 8.63 2.83 11.32
CA THR A 83 8.15 1.56 10.83
C THR A 83 8.50 1.45 9.36
N SER A 84 8.90 0.28 8.89
CA SER A 84 9.16 0.03 7.47
C SER A 84 7.87 0.01 6.63
N PHE A 85 6.80 0.67 7.09
CA PHE A 85 5.45 0.55 6.57
C PHE A 85 5.36 1.04 5.13
N TYR A 86 5.77 2.28 4.84
CA TYR A 86 5.70 2.85 3.50
C TYR A 86 6.61 2.08 2.54
N ARG A 87 7.85 1.77 2.94
CA ARG A 87 8.80 0.95 2.17
C ARG A 87 8.26 -0.45 1.84
N ASN A 88 7.53 -1.08 2.77
CA ASN A 88 6.90 -2.39 2.54
C ASN A 88 5.81 -2.30 1.45
N LEU A 89 4.99 -1.24 1.46
CA LEU A 89 3.97 -1.01 0.44
C LEU A 89 4.58 -0.67 -0.93
N GLN A 90 5.60 0.18 -0.98
CA GLN A 90 6.34 0.48 -2.22
C GLN A 90 6.98 -0.79 -2.82
N SER A 91 7.59 -1.61 -1.97
CA SER A 91 8.18 -2.89 -2.39
C SER A 91 7.12 -3.85 -2.96
N TYR A 92 5.87 -3.78 -2.48
CA TYR A 92 4.76 -4.51 -3.07
C TYR A 92 4.33 -3.92 -4.42
N ILE A 93 4.21 -2.60 -4.54
CA ILE A 93 3.87 -1.92 -5.80
C ILE A 93 4.88 -2.26 -6.90
N ARG A 94 6.18 -2.14 -6.61
CA ARG A 94 7.25 -2.45 -7.57
C ARG A 94 7.19 -3.89 -8.07
N ARG A 95 6.98 -4.85 -7.16
CA ARG A 95 6.79 -6.26 -7.54
C ARG A 95 5.52 -6.48 -8.37
N SER A 96 4.43 -5.80 -8.04
CA SER A 96 3.17 -5.89 -8.77
C SER A 96 3.30 -5.37 -10.19
N LYS A 97 3.92 -4.19 -10.39
CA LYS A 97 4.23 -3.62 -11.70
C LYS A 97 5.06 -4.59 -12.55
N ASN A 98 6.16 -5.10 -11.98
CA ASN A 98 7.01 -6.07 -12.66
C ASN A 98 6.28 -7.35 -13.07
N ASN A 99 5.39 -7.87 -12.23
CA ASN A 99 4.58 -9.05 -12.57
C ASN A 99 3.64 -8.74 -13.74
N ILE A 100 2.94 -7.61 -13.69
CA ILE A 100 2.00 -7.19 -14.75
C ILE A 100 2.74 -7.03 -16.09
N ASP A 101 3.92 -6.41 -16.09
CA ASP A 101 4.73 -6.21 -17.29
C ASP A 101 5.24 -7.54 -17.88
N LYS A 102 5.50 -8.53 -17.03
CA LYS A 102 5.86 -9.91 -17.45
C LYS A 102 4.65 -10.76 -17.87
N GLY A 103 3.44 -10.25 -17.72
CA GLY A 103 2.23 -11.02 -17.99
C GLY A 103 1.87 -12.01 -16.86
N GLU A 104 2.38 -11.81 -15.65
CA GLU A 104 2.15 -12.63 -14.46
C GLU A 104 1.09 -12.01 -13.54
N PRO A 105 0.28 -12.82 -12.82
CA PRO A 105 -0.72 -12.32 -11.90
C PRO A 105 -0.10 -11.67 -10.64
N VAL A 106 -0.78 -10.67 -10.11
CA VAL A 106 -0.37 -9.99 -8.86
C VAL A 106 -0.62 -10.91 -7.65
N GLN A 107 0.37 -11.00 -6.76
CA GLN A 107 0.27 -11.81 -5.55
C GLN A 107 -0.63 -11.15 -4.50
N THR A 108 -1.89 -11.57 -4.40
CA THR A 108 -2.87 -11.01 -3.46
C THR A 108 -3.02 -11.79 -2.13
N ARG A 109 -2.23 -12.85 -1.92
CA ARG A 109 -2.19 -13.67 -0.70
C ARG A 109 -0.74 -13.95 -0.27
N ARG A 110 -0.50 -14.15 1.02
CA ARG A 110 0.78 -14.74 1.49
C ARG A 110 0.84 -16.17 0.94
N ARG A 111 1.93 -16.53 0.28
CA ARG A 111 2.30 -17.93 0.06
C ARG A 111 2.78 -18.54 1.37
#